data_AF-A0A439DMF4-F1
#
_entry.id   AF-A0A439DMF4-F1
#
_cell.length_a   1.000
_cell.length_b   1.000
_cell.length_c   1.000
_cell.angle_alpha   90.00
_cell.angle_beta   90.00
_cell.angle_gamma   90.00
#
_symmetry.space_group_name_H-M   'P 1'
#
loop_
_entity.id
_entity.type
_entity.pdbx_description
1 polymer ?
#
loop_
_entity_poly.entity_id
_entity_poly.type
_entity_poly.pdbx_seq_one_letter_code
_entity_poly.pdbx_strand_id
1 'polypeptide(L)'
;MQQNILSYTFDQWVPGFSSSHVYNTTDIRELVQQGINNADEEGELRFQQDYVVSGNAKAKVLGDLYETITTAMLWNAAAMWNMYMTTGDWPATPRYTKPTLSPLPSRQVAVLNLPRGYDWVRLLNAEARQAIEVVRAPLRAKDLTIPTSTPDIAIVVLPDAASRLDDRWRTPLDNLKLPQQTILNSSYGELAGRIEPGELILAIAAKRSLRSDRLYQPLYEANIMQLLLEHFLRAPRVDFEVHTLSIEGTAAMDIYAAATIYAVAVNSPKVHRSVRELYIPTTPMPLVDRFLAFLDQRMASVQ
;
A
#
# COMPACT_ATOMS: atom_id res chain seq x y z
N MET A 1 10.04 -18.75 7.97
CA MET A 1 8.83 -19.56 7.71
C MET A 1 7.54 -18.74 7.53
N GLN A 2 7.53 -17.41 7.71
CA GLN A 2 6.33 -16.59 7.44
C GLN A 2 5.71 -16.82 6.05
N GLN A 3 6.55 -16.95 5.02
CA GLN A 3 6.08 -17.22 3.67
C GLN A 3 5.31 -18.55 3.56
N ASN A 4 5.66 -19.55 4.37
CA ASN A 4 4.95 -20.83 4.44
C ASN A 4 3.61 -20.67 5.17
N ILE A 5 3.54 -19.82 6.21
CA ILE A 5 2.29 -19.50 6.91
C ILE A 5 1.28 -18.93 5.92
N LEU A 6 1.69 -17.96 5.09
CA LEU A 6 0.85 -17.41 4.03
C LEU A 6 0.44 -18.47 3.01
N SER A 7 1.40 -19.26 2.53
CA SER A 7 1.15 -20.30 1.51
C SER A 7 0.21 -21.39 2.00
N TYR A 8 0.20 -21.70 3.29
CA TYR A 8 -0.68 -22.68 3.92
C TYR A 8 -2.07 -22.11 4.20
N THR A 9 -2.13 -20.89 4.75
CA THR A 9 -3.39 -20.28 5.20
C THR A 9 -4.23 -19.73 4.05
N PHE A 10 -3.56 -19.20 3.01
CA PHE A 10 -4.17 -18.57 1.84
C PHE A 10 -3.70 -19.29 0.58
N ASP A 11 -3.87 -20.62 0.54
CA ASP A 11 -3.30 -21.51 -0.46
C ASP A 11 -4.01 -21.48 -1.83
N GLN A 12 -5.29 -21.07 -1.84
CA GLN A 12 -6.18 -21.10 -3.00
C GLN A 12 -7.06 -19.84 -3.12
N TRP A 13 -6.78 -18.81 -2.33
CA TRP A 13 -7.63 -17.63 -2.31
C TRP A 13 -6.89 -16.40 -1.79
N VAL A 14 -7.43 -15.23 -2.14
CA VAL A 14 -7.06 -13.92 -1.57
C VAL A 14 -8.32 -13.31 -0.94
N PRO A 15 -8.25 -12.75 0.29
CA PRO A 15 -9.42 -12.14 0.92
C PRO A 15 -10.07 -11.07 0.04
N GLY A 16 -11.40 -10.99 0.04
CA GLY A 16 -12.16 -10.09 -0.85
C GLY A 16 -12.31 -10.61 -2.28
N PHE A 17 -11.53 -11.62 -2.69
CA PHE A 17 -11.60 -12.25 -4.00
C PHE A 17 -11.79 -13.77 -3.91
N SER A 18 -12.12 -14.29 -2.73
CA SER A 18 -12.45 -15.70 -2.56
C SER A 18 -13.81 -16.01 -3.19
N SER A 19 -14.01 -17.25 -3.62
CA SER A 19 -15.34 -17.78 -3.95
C SER A 19 -16.24 -17.91 -2.71
N SER A 20 -15.64 -18.03 -1.53
CA SER A 20 -16.36 -18.09 -0.25
C SER A 20 -16.73 -16.69 0.22
N HIS A 21 -18.04 -16.42 0.33
CA HIS A 21 -18.53 -15.18 0.91
C HIS A 21 -18.07 -14.99 2.36
N VAL A 22 -17.91 -16.09 3.11
CA VAL A 22 -17.43 -16.05 4.50
C VAL A 22 -16.04 -15.42 4.55
N TYR A 23 -15.08 -15.91 3.76
CA TYR A 23 -13.72 -15.37 3.76
C TYR A 23 -13.62 -13.92 3.28
N ASN A 24 -14.58 -13.45 2.49
CA ASN A 24 -14.65 -12.06 2.04
C ASN A 24 -15.30 -11.13 3.08
N THR A 25 -15.95 -11.68 4.10
CA THR A 25 -16.69 -10.94 5.14
C THR A 25 -16.21 -11.21 6.57
N THR A 26 -15.27 -12.14 6.77
CA THR A 26 -14.56 -12.33 8.05
C THR A 26 -13.77 -11.07 8.42
N ASP A 27 -13.68 -10.75 9.72
CA ASP A 27 -12.85 -9.65 10.22
C ASP A 27 -11.38 -9.87 9.80
N ILE A 28 -10.73 -8.86 9.25
CA ILE A 28 -9.33 -8.96 8.80
C ILE A 28 -8.41 -9.33 9.97
N ARG A 29 -8.72 -8.93 11.21
CA ARG A 29 -7.99 -9.36 12.40
C ARG A 29 -8.00 -10.87 12.56
N GLU A 30 -9.15 -11.50 12.36
CA GLU A 30 -9.30 -12.95 12.46
C GLU A 30 -8.54 -13.64 11.34
N LEU A 31 -8.62 -13.12 10.10
CA LEU A 31 -7.88 -13.66 8.96
C LEU A 31 -6.36 -13.61 9.16
N VAL A 32 -5.84 -12.47 9.64
CA VAL A 32 -4.42 -12.30 9.94
C VAL A 32 -3.99 -13.22 11.09
N GLN A 33 -4.83 -13.34 12.12
CA GLN A 33 -4.56 -14.19 13.28
C GLN A 33 -4.59 -15.68 12.92
N GLN A 34 -5.42 -16.09 11.97
CA GLN A 34 -5.52 -17.49 11.54
C GLN A 34 -4.18 -18.05 11.07
N GLY A 35 -3.32 -17.23 10.43
CA GLY A 35 -1.98 -17.65 10.03
C GLY A 35 -1.11 -18.06 11.23
N ILE A 36 -1.19 -17.32 12.34
CA ILE A 36 -0.49 -17.70 13.57
C ILE A 36 -1.14 -18.90 14.24
N ASN A 37 -2.48 -18.97 14.28
CA ASN A 37 -3.19 -20.10 14.86
C ASN A 37 -2.79 -21.42 14.16
N ASN A 38 -2.77 -21.44 12.83
CA ASN A 38 -2.33 -22.60 12.04
C ASN A 38 -0.88 -23.01 12.36
N ALA A 39 0.01 -22.02 12.53
CA ALA A 39 1.41 -22.28 12.84
C ALA A 39 1.61 -22.77 14.29
N ASP A 40 0.82 -22.25 15.23
CA ASP A 40 0.80 -22.70 16.62
C ASP A 40 0.26 -24.13 16.72
N GLU A 41 -0.84 -24.44 16.03
CA GLU A 41 -1.40 -25.81 15.96
C GLU A 41 -0.39 -26.81 15.37
N GLU A 42 0.31 -26.45 14.28
CA GLU A 42 1.38 -27.29 13.73
C GLU A 42 2.54 -27.47 14.71
N GLY A 43 2.94 -26.39 15.40
CA GLY A 43 4.00 -26.40 16.39
C GLY A 43 3.68 -27.30 17.58
N GLU A 44 2.49 -27.15 18.15
CA GLU A 44 1.98 -27.95 19.27
C GLU A 44 1.88 -29.44 18.87
N LEU A 45 1.42 -29.74 17.65
CA LEU A 45 1.34 -31.10 17.16
C LEU A 45 2.73 -31.76 17.01
N ARG A 46 3.72 -31.01 16.49
CA ARG A 46 5.05 -31.56 16.18
C ARG A 46 6.00 -31.61 17.37
N PHE A 47 5.91 -30.63 18.27
CA PHE A 47 6.88 -30.43 19.35
C PHE A 47 6.26 -30.51 20.75
N GLN A 48 4.92 -30.60 20.87
CA GLN A 48 4.20 -30.78 22.13
C GLN A 48 4.64 -29.75 23.18
N GLN A 49 5.09 -30.21 24.36
CA GLN A 49 5.49 -29.35 25.48
C GLN A 49 6.74 -28.50 25.19
N ASP A 50 7.54 -28.87 24.17
CA ASP A 50 8.74 -28.12 23.78
C ASP A 50 8.41 -26.96 22.83
N TYR A 51 7.16 -26.84 22.35
CA TYR A 51 6.75 -25.73 21.49
C TYR A 51 6.62 -24.43 22.26
N VAL A 52 7.57 -23.51 22.05
CA VAL A 52 7.54 -22.17 22.64
C VAL A 52 7.93 -21.13 21.60
N VAL A 53 7.01 -20.19 21.32
CA VAL A 53 7.27 -19.02 20.46
C VAL A 53 6.94 -17.75 21.22
N SER A 54 7.92 -16.84 21.29
CA SER A 54 7.75 -15.56 22.01
C SER A 54 6.66 -14.67 21.40
N GLY A 55 5.99 -13.89 22.23
CA GLY A 55 5.01 -12.90 21.79
C GLY A 55 5.57 -11.87 20.79
N ASN A 56 6.86 -11.51 20.92
CA ASN A 56 7.53 -10.60 20.00
C ASN A 56 7.69 -11.20 18.59
N ALA A 57 7.99 -12.51 18.49
CA ALA A 57 8.06 -13.20 17.21
C ALA A 57 6.67 -13.25 16.54
N LYS A 58 5.62 -13.58 17.30
CA LYS A 58 4.24 -13.57 16.79
C LYS A 58 3.82 -12.17 16.34
N ALA A 59 4.09 -11.14 17.14
CA ALA A 59 3.74 -9.75 16.80
C ALA A 59 4.43 -9.26 15.52
N LYS A 60 5.70 -9.63 15.31
CA LYS A 60 6.43 -9.33 14.07
C LYS A 60 5.77 -10.01 12.87
N VAL A 61 5.51 -11.31 12.96
CA VAL A 61 4.89 -12.07 11.87
C VAL A 61 3.49 -11.54 11.56
N LEU A 62 2.66 -11.26 12.56
CA LEU A 62 1.33 -10.68 12.37
C LEU A 62 1.36 -9.32 11.65
N GLY A 63 2.36 -8.49 11.95
CA GLY A 63 2.57 -7.23 11.23
C GLY A 63 2.81 -7.46 9.73
N ASP A 64 3.74 -8.37 9.42
CA ASP A 64 4.13 -8.65 8.04
C ASP A 64 3.04 -9.43 7.27
N LEU A 65 2.25 -10.27 7.96
CA LEU A 65 1.05 -10.91 7.41
C LEU A 65 0.00 -9.87 7.03
N TYR A 66 -0.30 -8.93 7.93
CA TYR A 66 -1.28 -7.87 7.68
C TYR A 66 -0.90 -7.02 6.46
N GLU A 67 0.37 -6.60 6.37
CA GLU A 67 0.90 -5.89 5.22
C GLU A 67 0.73 -6.69 3.93
N THR A 68 1.21 -7.94 3.89
CA THR A 68 1.15 -8.78 2.69
C THR A 68 -0.29 -9.05 2.23
N ILE A 69 -1.19 -9.36 3.16
CA ILE A 69 -2.60 -9.62 2.87
C ILE A 69 -3.27 -8.35 2.34
N THR A 70 -2.98 -7.19 2.94
CA THR A 70 -3.50 -5.89 2.48
C THR A 70 -3.03 -5.58 1.07
N THR A 71 -1.73 -5.72 0.80
CA THR A 71 -1.16 -5.53 -0.54
C THR A 71 -1.81 -6.45 -1.56
N ALA A 72 -2.05 -7.73 -1.22
CA ALA A 72 -2.70 -8.67 -2.14
C ALA A 72 -4.16 -8.29 -2.47
N MET A 73 -4.93 -7.84 -1.49
CA MET A 73 -6.29 -7.33 -1.71
C MET A 73 -6.28 -6.14 -2.67
N LEU A 74 -5.36 -5.19 -2.45
CA LEU A 74 -5.20 -4.02 -3.32
C LEU A 74 -4.70 -4.41 -4.71
N TRP A 75 -3.79 -5.38 -4.84
CA TRP A 75 -3.33 -5.91 -6.11
C TRP A 75 -4.49 -6.46 -6.93
N ASN A 76 -5.32 -7.33 -6.36
CA ASN A 76 -6.46 -7.91 -7.07
C ASN A 76 -7.50 -6.86 -7.46
N ALA A 77 -7.70 -5.84 -6.62
CA ALA A 77 -8.54 -4.69 -6.95
C ALA A 77 -7.96 -3.87 -8.11
N ALA A 78 -6.64 -3.65 -8.14
CA ALA A 78 -5.95 -3.00 -9.24
C ALA A 78 -6.00 -3.83 -10.52
N ALA A 79 -5.88 -5.16 -10.44
CA ALA A 79 -6.02 -6.06 -11.59
C ALA A 79 -7.44 -5.98 -12.20
N MET A 80 -8.47 -6.00 -11.36
CA MET A 80 -9.86 -5.79 -11.76
C MET A 80 -10.08 -4.42 -12.41
N TRP A 81 -9.51 -3.36 -11.81
CA TRP A 81 -9.52 -2.01 -12.36
C TRP A 81 -8.82 -1.93 -13.73
N ASN A 82 -7.63 -2.50 -13.86
CA ASN A 82 -6.83 -2.45 -15.08
C ASN A 82 -7.46 -3.21 -16.23
N MET A 83 -8.11 -4.33 -15.93
CA MET A 83 -8.91 -5.06 -16.91
C MET A 83 -10.05 -4.17 -17.42
N TYR A 84 -10.80 -3.53 -16.52
CA TYR A 84 -11.86 -2.60 -16.91
C TYR A 84 -11.34 -1.41 -17.73
N MET A 85 -10.22 -0.80 -17.34
CA MET A 85 -9.59 0.30 -18.09
C MET A 85 -9.14 -0.09 -19.50
N THR A 86 -8.93 -1.39 -19.74
CA THR A 86 -8.46 -1.93 -21.03
C THR A 86 -9.60 -2.43 -21.90
N THR A 87 -10.55 -3.17 -21.33
CA THR A 87 -11.62 -3.85 -22.08
C THR A 87 -12.98 -3.16 -22.00
N GLY A 88 -13.20 -2.33 -20.97
CA GLY A 88 -14.51 -1.79 -20.63
C GLY A 88 -15.44 -2.76 -19.89
N ASP A 89 -14.98 -3.99 -19.63
CA ASP A 89 -15.74 -5.01 -18.94
C ASP A 89 -15.48 -4.96 -17.43
N TRP A 90 -16.55 -4.97 -16.64
CA TRP A 90 -16.48 -5.03 -15.18
C TRP A 90 -16.90 -6.43 -14.72
N PRO A 91 -16.04 -7.18 -13.99
CA PRO A 91 -16.40 -8.53 -13.55
C PRO A 91 -17.62 -8.55 -12.63
N ALA A 92 -18.43 -9.59 -12.80
CA ALA A 92 -19.63 -9.79 -11.98
C ALA A 92 -19.33 -10.49 -10.63
N THR A 93 -18.15 -11.10 -10.47
CA THR A 93 -17.78 -11.88 -9.28
C THR A 93 -16.31 -11.66 -8.95
N PRO A 94 -15.96 -11.34 -7.69
CA PRO A 94 -16.86 -10.85 -6.62
C PRO A 94 -17.58 -9.56 -7.04
N ARG A 95 -18.77 -9.31 -6.46
CA ARG A 95 -19.57 -8.11 -6.80
C ARG A 95 -19.02 -6.89 -6.07
N TYR A 96 -18.41 -5.99 -6.83
CA TYR A 96 -18.01 -4.66 -6.40
C TYR A 96 -18.71 -3.59 -7.23
N THR A 97 -18.78 -2.37 -6.69
CA THR A 97 -19.39 -1.25 -7.39
C THR A 97 -18.62 -0.94 -8.68
N LYS A 98 -19.31 -0.94 -9.82
CA LYS A 98 -18.70 -0.59 -11.11
C LYS A 98 -18.24 0.88 -11.07
N PRO A 99 -17.00 1.18 -11.52
CA PRO A 99 -16.54 2.56 -11.64
C PRO A 99 -17.42 3.41 -12.55
N THR A 100 -17.50 4.71 -12.26
CA THR A 100 -18.23 5.68 -13.09
C THR A 100 -17.37 6.25 -14.21
N LEU A 101 -16.04 6.21 -14.05
CA LEU A 101 -15.10 6.67 -15.07
C LEU A 101 -15.12 5.80 -16.33
N SER A 102 -15.12 6.46 -17.49
CA SER A 102 -14.90 5.79 -18.77
C SER A 102 -13.54 5.07 -18.79
N PRO A 103 -13.47 3.85 -19.35
CA PRO A 103 -12.25 3.07 -19.40
C PRO A 103 -11.22 3.74 -20.33
N LEU A 104 -9.98 3.84 -19.86
CA LEU A 104 -8.87 4.38 -20.64
C LEU A 104 -7.56 3.69 -20.23
N PRO A 105 -6.76 3.13 -21.16
CA PRO A 105 -5.55 2.41 -20.80
C PRO A 105 -4.49 3.22 -20.03
N SER A 106 -4.47 4.56 -20.17
CA SER A 106 -3.58 5.45 -19.39
C SER A 106 -3.96 5.53 -17.90
N ARG A 107 -5.17 5.08 -17.53
CA ARG A 107 -5.65 5.04 -16.15
C ARG A 107 -5.35 3.74 -15.43
N GLN A 108 -4.58 2.83 -16.04
CA GLN A 108 -4.12 1.63 -15.35
C GLN A 108 -3.12 2.00 -14.23
N VAL A 109 -3.13 1.21 -13.15
CA VAL A 109 -2.31 1.44 -11.95
C VAL A 109 -1.53 0.19 -11.54
N ALA A 110 -0.44 0.37 -10.81
CA ALA A 110 0.28 -0.70 -10.13
C ALA A 110 0.21 -0.52 -8.63
N VAL A 111 0.08 -1.64 -7.90
CA VAL A 111 0.20 -1.71 -6.45
C VAL A 111 1.55 -2.33 -6.13
N LEU A 112 2.40 -1.58 -5.42
CA LEU A 112 3.79 -1.92 -5.17
C LEU A 112 4.00 -2.16 -3.68
N ASN A 113 4.33 -3.39 -3.29
CA ASN A 113 4.87 -3.66 -1.97
C ASN A 113 6.32 -3.19 -1.94
N LEU A 114 6.64 -2.21 -1.11
CA LEU A 114 8.00 -1.65 -1.06
C LEU A 114 8.81 -2.36 0.04
N PRO A 115 10.02 -2.84 -0.26
CA PRO A 115 10.78 -3.61 0.70
C PRO A 115 11.29 -2.72 1.84
N ARG A 116 11.57 -3.33 2.99
CA ARG A 116 12.17 -2.63 4.12
C ARG A 116 13.47 -1.93 3.73
N GLY A 117 13.58 -0.66 4.11
CA GLY A 117 14.76 0.17 3.81
C GLY A 117 14.83 0.64 2.35
N TYR A 118 13.77 0.45 1.57
CA TYR A 118 13.67 1.08 0.25
C TYR A 118 13.63 2.62 0.38
N ASP A 119 14.01 3.29 -0.70
CA ASP A 119 13.87 4.73 -0.85
C ASP A 119 12.90 4.97 -2.00
N TRP A 120 11.70 5.49 -1.71
CA TRP A 120 10.66 5.69 -2.71
C TRP A 120 11.10 6.62 -3.86
N VAL A 121 12.11 7.48 -3.63
CA VAL A 121 12.70 8.33 -4.69
C VAL A 121 13.26 7.48 -5.83
N ARG A 122 13.64 6.21 -5.57
CA ARG A 122 14.11 5.27 -6.61
C ARG A 122 13.02 4.82 -7.58
N LEU A 123 11.74 5.01 -7.26
CA LEU A 123 10.64 4.81 -8.22
C LEU A 123 10.65 5.88 -9.30
N LEU A 124 11.07 7.09 -8.96
CA LEU A 124 10.97 8.25 -9.82
C LEU A 124 11.93 8.19 -11.01
N ASN A 125 11.53 8.80 -12.13
CA ASN A 125 12.37 8.99 -13.31
C ASN A 125 13.70 9.73 -13.00
N ALA A 126 14.60 9.78 -13.98
CA ALA A 126 15.91 10.38 -13.80
C ALA A 126 15.81 11.90 -13.54
N GLU A 127 14.92 12.61 -14.24
CA GLU A 127 14.75 14.05 -14.10
C GLU A 127 14.32 14.44 -12.69
N ALA A 128 13.31 13.76 -12.14
CA ALA A 128 12.79 14.04 -10.80
C ALA A 128 13.80 13.69 -9.70
N ARG A 129 14.53 12.58 -9.84
CA ARG A 129 15.64 12.23 -8.93
C ARG A 129 16.72 13.29 -8.93
N GLN A 130 17.10 13.77 -10.11
CA GLN A 130 18.09 14.85 -10.23
C GLN A 130 17.58 16.14 -9.58
N ALA A 131 16.31 16.49 -9.77
CA ALA A 131 15.71 17.67 -9.14
C ALA A 131 15.68 17.55 -7.60
N ILE A 132 15.42 16.36 -7.03
CA ILE A 132 15.55 16.13 -5.58
C ILE A 132 17.00 16.27 -5.12
N GLU A 133 17.97 15.78 -5.89
CA GLU A 133 19.39 15.93 -5.53
C GLU A 133 19.87 17.38 -5.58
N VAL A 134 19.32 18.21 -6.47
CA VAL A 134 19.56 19.68 -6.47
C VAL A 134 19.11 20.31 -5.15
N VAL A 135 18.04 19.80 -4.53
CA VAL A 135 17.59 20.26 -3.20
C VAL A 135 18.49 19.74 -2.08
N ARG A 136 18.92 18.47 -2.17
CA ARG A 136 19.72 17.81 -1.11
C ARG A 136 21.19 18.28 -1.08
N ALA A 137 21.79 18.57 -2.23
CA ALA A 137 23.22 18.88 -2.29
C ALA A 137 23.62 20.13 -1.47
N PRO A 138 22.91 21.27 -1.53
CA PRO A 138 23.21 22.43 -0.69
C PRO A 138 23.02 22.19 0.81
N LEU A 139 22.12 21.28 1.18
CA LEU A 139 21.91 20.89 2.58
C LEU A 139 23.11 20.08 3.12
N ARG A 140 23.61 19.13 2.32
CA ARG A 140 24.81 18.34 2.68
C ARG A 140 26.05 19.21 2.86
N ALA A 141 26.18 20.28 2.07
CA ALA A 141 27.25 21.27 2.24
C ALA A 141 27.19 22.05 3.58
N LYS A 142 26.09 21.90 4.33
CA LYS A 142 25.86 22.49 5.66
C LYS A 142 25.64 21.42 6.74
N ASP A 143 26.06 20.17 6.49
CA ASP A 143 25.85 19.02 7.38
C ASP A 143 24.37 18.72 7.69
N LEU A 144 23.47 19.08 6.77
CA LEU A 144 22.04 18.81 6.85
C LEU A 144 21.62 17.75 5.81
N THR A 145 20.56 17.00 6.11
CA THR A 145 19.99 16.02 5.19
C THR A 145 18.46 15.99 5.28
N ILE A 146 17.81 15.61 4.18
CA ILE A 146 16.39 15.27 4.12
C ILE A 146 16.31 13.81 3.65
N PRO A 147 16.47 12.85 4.58
CA PRO A 147 16.37 11.45 4.24
C PRO A 147 14.92 11.14 3.89
N THR A 148 14.74 10.29 2.89
CA THR A 148 13.47 9.66 2.55
C THR A 148 13.48 8.24 3.08
N SER A 149 12.37 7.80 3.67
CA SER A 149 12.16 6.38 3.98
C SER A 149 11.25 5.78 2.92
N THR A 150 10.38 4.85 3.29
CA THR A 150 9.40 4.28 2.36
C THR A 150 8.06 4.09 3.06
N PRO A 151 6.94 4.40 2.39
CA PRO A 151 5.68 3.80 2.77
C PRO A 151 5.76 2.27 2.55
N ASP A 152 4.90 1.53 3.24
CA ASP A 152 4.85 0.07 3.11
C ASP A 152 4.32 -0.30 1.69
N ILE A 153 3.32 0.45 1.20
CA ILE A 153 2.69 0.25 -0.11
C ILE A 153 2.65 1.57 -0.88
N ALA A 154 2.96 1.53 -2.17
CA ALA A 154 2.74 2.64 -3.10
C ALA A 154 1.83 2.23 -4.26
N ILE A 155 0.95 3.13 -4.66
CA ILE A 155 0.09 2.98 -5.83
C ILE A 155 0.52 4.04 -6.84
N VAL A 156 0.83 3.57 -8.04
CA VAL A 156 1.33 4.42 -9.12
C VAL A 156 0.50 4.22 -10.38
N VAL A 157 0.40 5.23 -11.22
CA VAL A 157 -0.08 5.06 -12.61
C VAL A 157 0.96 4.27 -13.39
N LEU A 158 0.52 3.35 -14.27
CA LEU A 158 1.45 2.64 -15.14
C LEU A 158 2.08 3.62 -16.15
N PRO A 159 3.42 3.79 -16.15
CA PRO A 159 4.08 4.97 -16.74
C PRO A 159 4.05 4.99 -18.27
N ASP A 160 4.17 3.84 -18.92
CA ASP A 160 4.31 3.75 -20.37
C ASP A 160 3.50 2.61 -20.99
N ALA A 161 3.41 2.65 -22.32
CA ALA A 161 2.66 1.67 -23.10
C ALA A 161 3.16 0.23 -22.88
N ALA A 162 4.46 0.01 -22.66
CA ALA A 162 5.00 -1.31 -22.43
C ALA A 162 4.50 -1.89 -21.09
N SER A 163 4.57 -1.11 -20.02
CA SER A 163 4.00 -1.49 -18.72
C SER A 163 2.50 -1.72 -18.80
N ARG A 164 1.77 -0.89 -19.56
CA ARG A 164 0.32 -1.02 -19.77
C ARG A 164 -0.07 -2.23 -20.61
N LEU A 165 0.85 -2.82 -21.36
CA LEU A 165 0.61 -4.05 -22.13
C LEU A 165 0.97 -5.31 -21.34
N ASP A 166 1.76 -5.21 -20.27
CA ASP A 166 2.10 -6.36 -19.43
C ASP A 166 0.85 -6.89 -18.70
N ASP A 167 0.46 -8.14 -19.03
CA ASP A 167 -0.71 -8.80 -18.47
C ASP A 167 -0.63 -9.02 -16.96
N ARG A 168 0.57 -8.96 -16.35
CA ARG A 168 0.71 -9.11 -14.90
C ARG A 168 -0.16 -8.12 -14.13
N TRP A 169 -0.30 -6.90 -14.64
CA TRP A 169 -1.06 -5.85 -13.98
C TRP A 169 -2.58 -6.02 -14.14
N ARG A 170 -3.04 -6.93 -15.01
CA ARG A 170 -4.45 -7.29 -15.19
C ARG A 170 -4.78 -8.67 -14.62
N THR A 171 -3.76 -9.41 -14.19
CA THR A 171 -3.91 -10.77 -13.69
C THR A 171 -4.04 -10.76 -12.17
N PRO A 172 -5.22 -11.11 -11.62
CA PRO A 172 -5.36 -11.23 -10.18
C PRO A 172 -4.52 -12.40 -9.65
N LEU A 173 -4.05 -12.28 -8.41
CA LEU A 173 -3.49 -13.38 -7.66
C LEU A 173 -4.62 -14.34 -7.27
N ASP A 174 -4.39 -15.61 -7.52
CA ASP A 174 -5.27 -16.70 -7.14
C ASP A 174 -5.07 -17.14 -5.68
N ASN A 175 -3.91 -16.89 -5.09
CA ASN A 175 -3.54 -17.26 -3.71
C ASN A 175 -2.31 -16.47 -3.22
N LEU A 176 -1.82 -16.80 -2.02
CA LEU A 176 -0.56 -16.27 -1.47
C LEU A 176 0.52 -17.34 -1.33
N LYS A 177 0.66 -18.24 -2.32
CA LYS A 177 1.82 -19.13 -2.40
C LYS A 177 3.09 -18.35 -2.77
N LEU A 178 4.24 -19.00 -2.63
CA LEU A 178 5.56 -18.41 -2.90
C LEU A 178 5.67 -17.67 -4.25
N PRO A 179 5.15 -18.18 -5.39
CA PRO A 179 5.21 -17.44 -6.65
C PRO A 179 4.47 -16.10 -6.59
N GLN A 180 3.25 -16.07 -6.06
CA GLN A 180 2.41 -14.88 -5.91
C GLN A 180 3.02 -13.89 -4.92
N GLN A 181 3.59 -14.39 -3.81
CA GLN A 181 4.37 -13.56 -2.88
C GLN A 181 5.61 -12.95 -3.55
N THR A 182 6.26 -13.68 -4.46
CA THR A 182 7.41 -13.16 -5.20
C THR A 182 6.98 -12.01 -6.11
N ILE A 183 5.86 -12.18 -6.84
CA ILE A 183 5.27 -11.11 -7.67
C ILE A 183 5.02 -9.85 -6.85
N LEU A 184 4.34 -9.96 -5.70
CA LEU A 184 4.07 -8.82 -4.83
C LEU A 184 5.35 -8.12 -4.35
N ASN A 185 6.37 -8.90 -3.98
CA ASN A 185 7.61 -8.40 -3.40
C ASN A 185 8.65 -7.95 -4.42
N SER A 186 8.49 -8.22 -5.71
CA SER A 186 9.47 -7.83 -6.75
C SER A 186 8.94 -6.84 -7.77
N SER A 187 7.61 -6.68 -7.88
CA SER A 187 6.97 -5.82 -8.89
C SER A 187 7.42 -4.35 -8.85
N TYR A 188 7.87 -3.84 -7.69
CA TYR A 188 8.43 -2.49 -7.60
C TYR A 188 9.69 -2.31 -8.46
N GLY A 189 10.48 -3.38 -8.65
CA GLY A 189 11.73 -3.34 -9.40
C GLY A 189 11.54 -3.07 -10.88
N GLU A 190 10.38 -3.48 -11.43
CA GLU A 190 10.01 -3.32 -12.84
C GLU A 190 9.67 -1.87 -13.19
N LEU A 191 9.19 -1.11 -12.20
CA LEU A 191 8.79 0.29 -12.35
C LEU A 191 9.82 1.27 -11.77
N ALA A 192 10.89 0.77 -11.16
CA ALA A 192 11.94 1.60 -10.59
C ALA A 192 12.57 2.50 -11.68
N GLY A 193 12.69 3.80 -11.40
CA GLY A 193 13.28 4.75 -12.32
C GLY A 193 12.36 5.23 -13.45
N ARG A 194 11.05 4.95 -13.40
CA ARG A 194 10.12 5.19 -14.52
C ARG A 194 8.89 6.03 -14.16
N ILE A 195 8.65 6.28 -12.87
CA ILE A 195 7.43 6.95 -12.40
C ILE A 195 7.61 8.47 -12.44
N GLU A 196 6.70 9.18 -13.09
CA GLU A 196 6.64 10.64 -12.98
C GLU A 196 6.16 11.06 -11.59
N PRO A 197 6.57 12.23 -11.06
CA PRO A 197 6.17 12.67 -9.72
C PRO A 197 4.66 12.69 -9.49
N GLY A 198 3.88 13.07 -10.51
CA GLY A 198 2.41 13.11 -10.44
C GLY A 198 1.72 11.74 -10.59
N GLU A 199 2.47 10.71 -10.97
CA GLU A 199 1.97 9.34 -11.15
C GLU A 199 2.01 8.53 -9.85
N LEU A 200 2.70 8.99 -8.80
CA LEU A 200 2.57 8.42 -7.45
C LEU A 200 1.29 8.98 -6.80
N ILE A 201 0.22 8.20 -6.85
CA ILE A 201 -1.13 8.68 -6.50
C ILE A 201 -1.56 8.37 -5.08
N LEU A 202 -1.04 7.30 -4.47
CA LEU A 202 -1.34 6.94 -3.09
C LEU A 202 -0.16 6.22 -2.44
N ALA A 203 0.13 6.57 -1.20
CA ALA A 203 1.04 5.86 -0.31
C ALA A 203 0.26 5.35 0.91
N ILE A 204 0.57 4.13 1.37
CA ILE A 204 -0.08 3.53 2.54
C ILE A 204 0.99 3.03 3.50
N ALA A 205 0.84 3.39 4.78
CA ALA A 205 1.52 2.72 5.87
C ALA A 205 0.57 1.72 6.54
N ALA A 206 0.86 0.42 6.41
CA ALA A 206 0.10 -0.65 7.04
C ALA A 206 0.68 -0.96 8.42
N LYS A 207 -0.13 -0.75 9.47
CA LYS A 207 0.29 -0.96 10.85
C LYS A 207 -0.79 -1.74 11.58
N ARG A 208 -0.58 -3.04 11.83
CA ARG A 208 -1.58 -3.91 12.48
C ARG A 208 -2.16 -3.28 13.75
N SER A 209 -1.31 -2.72 14.61
CA SER A 209 -1.74 -1.95 15.78
C SER A 209 -0.88 -0.69 15.93
N LEU A 210 -1.49 0.38 16.44
CA LEU A 210 -0.82 1.65 16.71
C LEU A 210 -0.44 1.79 18.17
N ARG A 211 0.67 2.47 18.40
CA ARG A 211 1.13 2.96 19.70
C ARG A 211 1.60 4.40 19.52
N SER A 212 1.52 5.23 20.55
CA SER A 212 1.82 6.67 20.45
C SER A 212 3.20 6.96 19.88
N ASP A 213 4.20 6.14 20.20
CA ASP A 213 5.57 6.23 19.70
C ASP A 213 5.72 5.86 18.20
N ARG A 214 4.73 5.17 17.62
CA ARG A 214 4.78 4.62 16.26
C ARG A 214 3.95 5.40 15.24
N LEU A 215 3.32 6.50 15.66
CA LEU A 215 2.45 7.33 14.81
C LEU A 215 3.24 8.30 13.91
N TYR A 216 4.43 8.69 14.36
CA TYR A 216 5.14 9.81 13.76
C TYR A 216 5.94 9.44 12.52
N GLN A 217 6.32 8.16 12.34
CA GLN A 217 7.04 7.74 11.14
C GLN A 217 6.17 7.94 9.88
N PRO A 218 4.92 7.45 9.77
CA PRO A 218 4.07 7.74 8.61
C PRO A 218 3.79 9.23 8.43
N LEU A 219 3.59 9.97 9.54
CA LEU A 219 3.30 11.40 9.47
C LEU A 219 4.49 12.21 8.95
N TYR A 220 5.70 11.91 9.40
CA TYR A 220 6.93 12.53 8.92
C TYR A 220 7.17 12.18 7.44
N GLU A 221 7.04 10.90 7.07
CA GLU A 221 7.25 10.46 5.69
C GLU A 221 6.27 11.14 4.74
N ALA A 222 4.97 11.22 5.10
CA ALA A 222 3.98 11.94 4.32
C ALA A 222 4.39 13.40 4.08
N ASN A 223 4.88 14.10 5.11
CA ASN A 223 5.37 15.47 4.99
C ASN A 223 6.57 15.58 4.04
N ILE A 224 7.53 14.65 4.10
CA ILE A 224 8.69 14.64 3.19
C ILE A 224 8.27 14.34 1.75
N MET A 225 7.38 13.37 1.54
CA MET A 225 6.82 13.06 0.23
C MET A 225 6.13 14.29 -0.37
N GLN A 226 5.27 14.95 0.40
CA GLN A 226 4.52 16.14 -0.06
C GLN A 226 5.44 17.33 -0.31
N LEU A 227 6.44 17.55 0.55
CA LEU A 227 7.48 18.56 0.32
C LEU A 227 8.20 18.34 -1.02
N LEU A 228 8.71 17.14 -1.25
CA LEU A 228 9.51 16.85 -2.43
C LEU A 228 8.66 16.78 -3.70
N LEU A 229 7.56 16.02 -3.67
CA LEU A 229 6.71 15.80 -4.84
C LEU A 229 5.88 17.03 -5.20
N GLU A 230 5.14 17.61 -4.25
CA GLU A 230 4.20 18.67 -4.58
C GLU A 230 4.90 20.02 -4.76
N HIS A 231 5.84 20.36 -3.88
CA HIS A 231 6.49 21.67 -3.96
C HIS A 231 7.65 21.70 -4.95
N PHE A 232 8.64 20.81 -4.79
CA PHE A 232 9.83 20.85 -5.62
C PHE A 232 9.61 20.26 -7.02
N LEU A 233 8.77 19.23 -7.14
CA LEU A 233 8.50 18.55 -8.39
C LEU A 233 7.14 18.92 -9.02
N ARG A 234 6.36 19.80 -8.37
CA ARG A 234 5.06 20.31 -8.86
C ARG A 234 4.04 19.22 -9.17
N ALA A 235 4.13 18.08 -8.48
CA ALA A 235 3.13 17.04 -8.54
C ALA A 235 1.78 17.58 -8.01
N PRO A 236 0.65 17.03 -8.48
CA PRO A 236 -0.62 17.16 -7.77
C PRO A 236 -0.49 16.64 -6.33
N ARG A 237 -1.48 16.94 -5.49
CA ARG A 237 -1.54 16.44 -4.12
C ARG A 237 -1.25 14.94 -4.08
N VAL A 238 -0.33 14.54 -3.19
CA VAL A 238 0.02 13.16 -2.91
C VAL A 238 -0.81 12.68 -1.72
N ASP A 239 -1.63 11.67 -1.95
CA ASP A 239 -2.43 11.08 -0.90
C ASP A 239 -1.61 10.07 -0.12
N PHE A 240 -1.61 10.21 1.22
CA PHE A 240 -0.94 9.28 2.13
C PHE A 240 -1.93 8.80 3.18
N GLU A 241 -2.08 7.49 3.34
CA GLU A 241 -2.98 6.87 4.32
C GLU A 241 -2.22 6.02 5.33
N VAL A 242 -2.84 5.84 6.50
CA VAL A 242 -2.41 4.83 7.47
C VAL A 242 -3.53 3.83 7.65
N HIS A 243 -3.25 2.55 7.44
CA HIS A 243 -4.21 1.47 7.65
C HIS A 243 -3.86 0.73 8.93
N THR A 244 -4.82 0.55 9.83
CA THR A 244 -4.60 -0.18 11.09
C THR A 244 -5.77 -1.06 11.49
N LEU A 245 -5.50 -2.14 12.23
CA LEU A 245 -6.56 -2.94 12.82
C LEU A 245 -6.90 -2.50 14.25
N SER A 246 -6.09 -1.67 14.91
CA SER A 246 -6.38 -1.19 16.27
C SER A 246 -5.63 0.09 16.61
N ILE A 247 -6.35 1.03 17.25
CA ILE A 247 -5.81 2.32 17.70
C ILE A 247 -5.34 2.33 19.16
N GLU A 248 -5.51 1.23 19.91
CA GLU A 248 -5.05 1.02 21.31
C GLU A 248 -5.13 2.28 22.22
N GLY A 249 -6.23 3.04 22.17
CA GLY A 249 -6.45 4.22 23.04
C GLY A 249 -5.52 5.42 22.74
N THR A 250 -4.85 5.43 21.58
CA THR A 250 -3.98 6.53 21.16
C THR A 250 -4.77 7.70 20.58
N ALA A 251 -4.20 8.92 20.64
CA ALA A 251 -4.73 10.11 19.96
C ALA A 251 -4.48 10.10 18.43
N ALA A 252 -4.42 8.91 17.81
CA ALA A 252 -3.99 8.76 16.41
C ALA A 252 -4.89 9.50 15.43
N MET A 253 -6.20 9.54 15.68
CA MET A 253 -7.16 10.29 14.84
C MET A 253 -6.84 11.79 14.83
N ASP A 254 -6.55 12.38 16.00
CA ASP A 254 -6.20 13.81 16.11
C ASP A 254 -4.82 14.10 15.54
N ILE A 255 -3.84 13.21 15.78
CA ILE A 255 -2.47 13.35 15.26
C ILE A 255 -2.47 13.32 13.72
N TYR A 256 -3.22 12.41 13.10
CA TYR A 256 -3.30 12.34 11.64
C TYR A 256 -4.23 13.38 11.02
N ALA A 257 -4.92 14.19 11.82
CA ALA A 257 -5.58 15.41 11.32
C ALA A 257 -4.60 16.56 11.05
N ALA A 258 -3.32 16.40 11.39
CA ALA A 258 -2.27 17.41 11.19
C ALA A 258 -2.15 17.85 9.71
N ALA A 259 -2.01 19.15 9.52
CA ALA A 259 -1.76 19.77 8.23
C ALA A 259 -0.33 19.52 7.73
N THR A 260 -0.12 19.63 6.42
CA THR A 260 1.20 19.60 5.80
C THR A 260 2.07 20.75 6.29
N ILE A 261 3.18 20.43 6.97
CA ILE A 261 4.04 21.40 7.66
C ILE A 261 4.59 22.42 6.66
N TYR A 262 5.04 21.96 5.50
CA TYR A 262 5.62 22.84 4.50
C TYR A 262 4.60 23.83 3.93
N ALA A 263 3.38 23.37 3.59
CA ALA A 263 2.34 24.24 3.05
C ALA A 263 1.94 25.34 4.04
N VAL A 264 1.89 25.00 5.34
CA VAL A 264 1.67 25.99 6.41
C VAL A 264 2.83 26.98 6.47
N ALA A 265 4.09 26.51 6.46
CA ALA A 265 5.27 27.37 6.58
C ALA A 265 5.38 28.41 5.45
N VAL A 266 4.94 28.07 4.24
CA VAL A 266 4.97 28.99 3.08
C VAL A 266 3.65 29.75 2.86
N ASN A 267 2.68 29.63 3.78
CA ASN A 267 1.34 30.20 3.64
C ASN A 267 0.66 29.83 2.30
N SER A 268 0.80 28.57 1.87
CA SER A 268 0.18 28.08 0.64
C SER A 268 -1.36 28.14 0.75
N PRO A 269 -2.09 28.54 -0.30
CA PRO A 269 -3.55 28.46 -0.32
C PRO A 269 -4.08 27.01 -0.44
N LYS A 270 -3.20 26.03 -0.67
CA LYS A 270 -3.55 24.61 -0.85
C LYS A 270 -3.15 23.76 0.37
N VAL A 271 -3.41 24.24 1.58
CA VAL A 271 -3.15 23.44 2.79
C VAL A 271 -4.11 22.25 2.83
N HIS A 272 -3.57 21.06 3.09
CA HIS A 272 -4.34 19.85 3.37
C HIS A 272 -3.67 19.04 4.48
N ARG A 273 -4.27 17.91 4.86
CA ARG A 273 -3.68 16.98 5.84
C ARG A 273 -2.47 16.28 5.24
N SER A 274 -1.47 15.99 6.08
CA SER A 274 -0.34 15.15 5.69
C SER A 274 -0.77 13.71 5.46
N VAL A 275 -1.47 13.14 6.43
CA VAL A 275 -2.14 11.85 6.29
C VAL A 275 -3.60 12.14 5.97
N ARG A 276 -4.08 11.74 4.79
CA ARG A 276 -5.47 12.04 4.40
C ARG A 276 -6.48 11.37 5.32
N GLU A 277 -6.17 10.16 5.75
CA GLU A 277 -7.06 9.31 6.55
C GLU A 277 -6.28 8.25 7.34
N LEU A 278 -6.71 8.04 8.58
CA LEU A 278 -6.44 6.83 9.34
C LEU A 278 -7.61 5.87 9.12
N TYR A 279 -7.38 4.82 8.35
CA TYR A 279 -8.41 3.85 7.98
C TYR A 279 -8.30 2.58 8.82
N ILE A 280 -9.44 2.10 9.31
CA ILE A 280 -9.56 0.85 10.07
C ILE A 280 -10.43 -0.12 9.28
N PRO A 281 -9.82 -0.97 8.42
CA PRO A 281 -10.62 -1.92 7.66
C PRO A 281 -11.19 -2.99 8.58
N THR A 282 -12.49 -3.23 8.46
CA THR A 282 -13.18 -4.27 9.23
C THR A 282 -13.08 -5.60 8.51
N THR A 283 -13.55 -5.67 7.27
CA THR A 283 -13.56 -6.88 6.44
C THR A 283 -12.92 -6.61 5.07
N PRO A 284 -12.53 -7.65 4.31
CA PRO A 284 -11.88 -7.48 3.01
C PRO A 284 -12.67 -6.66 1.98
N MET A 285 -13.98 -6.93 1.85
CA MET A 285 -14.80 -6.29 0.80
C MET A 285 -14.86 -4.75 0.92
N PRO A 286 -15.15 -4.14 2.09
CA PRO A 286 -15.10 -2.69 2.27
C PRO A 286 -13.75 -2.06 1.96
N LEU A 287 -12.63 -2.76 2.25
CA LEU A 287 -11.30 -2.25 1.89
C LEU A 287 -11.13 -2.19 0.37
N VAL A 288 -11.58 -3.23 -0.35
CA VAL A 288 -11.54 -3.27 -1.81
C VAL A 288 -12.46 -2.22 -2.43
N ASP A 289 -13.72 -2.14 -2.00
CA ASP A 289 -14.67 -1.12 -2.50
C ASP A 289 -14.15 0.30 -2.24
N ARG A 290 -13.56 0.56 -1.06
CA ARG A 290 -12.96 1.86 -0.74
C ARG A 290 -11.80 2.19 -1.67
N PHE A 291 -10.94 1.22 -1.97
CA PHE A 291 -9.83 1.42 -2.88
C PHE A 291 -10.30 1.65 -4.33
N LEU A 292 -11.29 0.89 -4.80
CA LEU A 292 -11.89 1.09 -6.13
C LEU A 292 -12.56 2.46 -6.25
N ALA A 293 -13.29 2.90 -5.22
CA ALA A 293 -13.87 4.24 -5.16
C ALA A 293 -12.79 5.34 -5.15
N PHE A 294 -11.66 5.11 -4.48
CA PHE A 294 -10.52 6.02 -4.55
C PHE A 294 -9.97 6.11 -5.98
N LEU A 295 -9.78 4.98 -6.68
CA LEU A 295 -9.33 4.98 -8.07
C LEU A 295 -10.32 5.71 -8.99
N ASP A 296 -11.63 5.48 -8.83
CA ASP A 296 -12.67 6.16 -9.60
C ASP A 296 -12.62 7.69 -9.44
N GLN A 297 -12.28 8.19 -8.26
CA GLN A 297 -12.11 9.63 -8.04
C GLN A 297 -10.75 10.13 -8.52
N ARG A 298 -9.67 9.44 -8.14
CA ARG A 298 -8.31 9.92 -8.34
C ARG A 298 -7.88 9.85 -9.81
N MET A 299 -8.32 8.83 -10.54
CA MET A 299 -7.96 8.64 -11.94
C MET A 299 -8.76 9.56 -12.89
N ALA A 300 -9.73 10.32 -12.36
CA ALA A 300 -10.47 11.32 -13.13
C ALA A 300 -9.56 12.45 -13.64
N SER A 301 -8.45 12.74 -12.94
CA SER A 301 -7.47 13.73 -13.35
C SER A 301 -6.45 13.22 -14.38
N VAL A 302 -6.45 11.93 -14.69
CA VAL A 302 -5.56 11.32 -15.68
C VAL A 302 -6.26 11.34 -17.04
N GLN A 303 -5.59 11.98 -18.01
CA GLN A 303 -6.04 12.15 -19.39
C GLN A 303 -5.49 11.08 -20.33
#